data_AF-A0A913XBQ4-F1
#
_entry.id   AF-A0A913XBQ4-F1
#
_cell.length_a   1.000
_cell.length_b   1.000
_cell.length_c   1.000
_cell.angle_alpha   90.00
_cell.angle_beta   90.00
_cell.angle_gamma   90.00
#
_symmetry.space_group_name_H-M   'P 1'
#
loop_
_entity.id
_entity.type
_entity.pdbx_description
1 polymer ?
#
loop_
_entity_poly.entity_id
_entity_poly.type
_entity_poly.pdbx_seq_one_letter_code
_entity_poly.pdbx_strand_id
1 'polypeptide(L)'
;MKMSTAIVKRFSNHQKKMNSTEQNKPTMDLHEAVVASKAAKTLSLFNRNLQKKTVKLEEGSPPKTIKRYLKTMTKSTFRGDVESNTDTIDSKEKQRRIDLGKVMKKLYLLIEAGKAFSKETEETLGELAHLRSAGNYVILDKDSYKDKLSNEYKRFLDLREDSILKVEESKTSTNPMKPVAPLHHDDFWGTRQQLRSGKVVGDMLGGIDPVFGALLNPTGGRIGRGDSETLHNMLYKKDDPLAYHAAVHDAFGYLIQHHGKGPGYNYLNTRWTFFRKESPMSCQAAGVKFWKKALKRRPVEKEF
;
A
#
# COMPACT_ATOMS: atom_id res chain seq x y z
N MET A 1 -27.96 -5.16 10.77
CA MET A 1 -26.86 -5.45 11.73
C MET A 1 -26.54 -6.96 11.88
N LYS A 2 -26.73 -7.80 10.84
CA LYS A 2 -26.47 -9.26 10.86
C LYS A 2 -25.34 -9.74 9.91
N MET A 3 -24.71 -8.84 9.14
CA MET A 3 -23.72 -9.22 8.13
C MET A 3 -22.29 -9.43 8.66
N SER A 4 -21.88 -8.75 9.73
CA SER A 4 -20.48 -8.81 10.22
C SER A 4 -20.12 -10.18 10.81
N THR A 5 -21.05 -10.83 11.53
CA THR A 5 -20.81 -12.14 12.16
C THR A 5 -20.71 -13.29 11.16
N ALA A 6 -21.28 -13.14 9.95
CA ALA A 6 -21.26 -14.17 8.91
C ALA A 6 -19.89 -14.29 8.22
N ILE A 7 -19.13 -13.19 8.13
CA ILE A 7 -17.80 -13.15 7.53
C ILE A 7 -16.79 -13.85 8.46
N VAL A 8 -16.81 -13.51 9.76
CA VAL A 8 -15.93 -14.12 10.78
C VAL A 8 -16.15 -15.63 10.90
N LYS A 9 -17.41 -16.10 10.90
CA LYS A 9 -17.72 -17.55 10.92
C LYS A 9 -17.29 -18.28 9.64
N ARG A 10 -17.34 -17.63 8.46
CA ARG A 10 -16.90 -18.25 7.20
C ARG A 10 -15.38 -18.41 7.14
N PHE A 11 -14.61 -17.46 7.64
CA PHE A 11 -13.14 -17.55 7.69
C PHE A 11 -12.66 -18.67 8.63
N SER A 12 -13.23 -18.77 9.83
CA SER A 12 -12.90 -19.86 10.78
C SER A 12 -13.19 -21.26 10.22
N ASN A 13 -14.32 -21.40 9.50
CA ASN A 13 -14.67 -22.65 8.84
C ASN A 13 -13.79 -22.98 7.62
N HIS A 14 -13.28 -21.97 6.91
CA HIS A 14 -12.36 -22.19 5.77
C HIS A 14 -10.97 -22.62 6.26
N GLN A 15 -10.49 -22.04 7.37
CA GLN A 15 -9.24 -22.45 8.02
C GLN A 15 -9.31 -23.89 8.55
N LYS A 16 -10.45 -24.30 9.13
CA LYS A 16 -10.69 -25.70 9.53
C LYS A 16 -10.75 -26.68 8.35
N LYS A 17 -11.30 -26.26 7.20
CA LYS A 17 -11.39 -27.12 6.00
C LYS A 17 -10.05 -27.30 5.29
N MET A 18 -9.13 -26.32 5.39
CA MET A 18 -7.76 -26.49 4.89
C MET A 18 -6.96 -27.54 5.71
N ASN A 19 -7.29 -27.75 6.98
CA ASN A 19 -6.62 -28.74 7.81
C ASN A 19 -7.16 -30.18 7.65
N SER A 20 -8.26 -30.39 6.91
CA SER A 20 -8.86 -31.73 6.71
C SER A 20 -8.60 -32.33 5.34
N THR A 21 -7.73 -31.72 4.52
CA THR A 21 -7.41 -32.18 3.16
C THR A 21 -5.93 -32.57 3.10
N GLU A 22 -5.54 -33.51 3.96
CA GLU A 22 -4.16 -33.99 4.09
C GLU A 22 -4.04 -35.42 3.55
N GLN A 23 -4.44 -35.65 2.30
CA GLN A 23 -4.16 -36.89 1.58
C GLN A 23 -4.04 -36.56 0.08
N ASN A 24 -2.91 -36.93 -0.52
CA ASN A 24 -2.38 -36.56 -1.85
C ASN A 24 -1.67 -35.19 -1.94
N LYS A 25 -0.49 -35.08 -1.32
CA LYS A 25 0.53 -34.12 -1.78
C LYS A 25 1.22 -34.70 -3.02
N PRO A 26 1.21 -34.03 -4.18
CA PRO A 26 2.06 -34.43 -5.29
C PRO A 26 3.52 -34.37 -4.84
N THR A 27 4.25 -35.45 -5.08
CA THR A 27 5.71 -35.51 -4.88
C THR A 27 6.35 -34.56 -5.89
N MET A 28 6.72 -33.37 -5.41
CA MET A 28 7.46 -32.39 -6.18
C MET A 28 8.80 -33.01 -6.61
N ASP A 29 9.12 -32.93 -7.90
CA ASP A 29 10.40 -33.42 -8.42
C ASP A 29 11.56 -32.71 -7.69
N LEU A 30 12.60 -33.47 -7.34
CA LEU A 30 13.80 -32.96 -6.67
C LEU A 30 14.40 -31.79 -7.46
N HIS A 31 14.32 -31.84 -8.79
CA HIS A 31 14.78 -30.75 -9.65
C HIS A 31 13.96 -29.46 -9.45
N GLU A 32 12.62 -29.56 -9.44
CA GLU A 32 11.73 -28.40 -9.17
C GLU A 32 11.97 -27.83 -7.77
N ALA A 33 12.18 -28.68 -6.76
CA ALA A 33 12.50 -28.25 -5.40
C ALA A 33 13.80 -27.45 -5.32
N VAL A 34 14.83 -27.89 -6.05
CA VAL A 34 16.12 -27.18 -6.11
C VAL A 34 16.00 -25.85 -6.84
N VAL A 35 15.24 -25.80 -7.95
CA VAL A 35 15.00 -24.56 -8.71
C VAL A 35 14.22 -23.55 -7.86
N ALA A 36 13.11 -23.97 -7.23
CA ALA A 36 12.31 -23.13 -6.35
C ALA A 36 13.12 -22.59 -5.15
N SER A 37 13.97 -23.44 -4.55
CA SER A 37 14.86 -23.04 -3.45
C SER A 37 15.89 -21.99 -3.88
N LYS A 38 16.51 -22.16 -5.05
CA LYS A 38 17.44 -21.16 -5.62
C LYS A 38 16.73 -19.84 -5.94
N ALA A 39 15.54 -19.89 -6.53
CA ALA A 39 14.72 -18.71 -6.82
C ALA A 39 14.33 -17.97 -5.53
N ALA A 40 13.86 -18.69 -4.51
CA ALA A 40 13.50 -18.14 -3.20
C ALA A 40 14.71 -17.50 -2.50
N LYS A 41 15.89 -18.15 -2.55
CA LYS A 41 17.13 -17.61 -1.97
C LYS A 41 17.60 -16.35 -2.71
N THR A 42 17.48 -16.33 -4.04
CA THR A 42 17.81 -15.17 -4.87
C THR A 42 16.86 -14.01 -4.60
N LEU A 43 15.55 -14.28 -4.55
CA LEU A 43 14.52 -13.30 -4.19
C LEU A 43 14.72 -12.77 -2.77
N SER A 44 15.08 -13.62 -1.81
CA SER A 44 15.40 -13.23 -0.43
C SER A 44 16.61 -12.31 -0.36
N LEU A 45 17.71 -12.64 -1.06
CA LEU A 45 18.90 -11.79 -1.13
C LEU A 45 18.63 -10.46 -1.83
N PHE A 46 17.85 -10.47 -2.92
CA PHE A 46 17.43 -9.27 -3.63
C PHE A 46 16.54 -8.38 -2.77
N ASN A 47 15.50 -8.95 -2.13
CA ASN A 47 14.65 -8.24 -1.18
C ASN A 47 15.49 -7.70 -0.01
N ARG A 48 16.46 -8.45 0.52
CA ARG A 48 17.38 -7.99 1.57
C ARG A 48 18.26 -6.83 1.10
N ASN A 49 18.75 -6.84 -0.14
CA ASN A 49 19.57 -5.76 -0.69
C ASN A 49 18.74 -4.52 -1.06
N LEU A 50 17.53 -4.67 -1.58
CA LEU A 50 16.56 -3.59 -1.74
C LEU A 50 16.17 -2.99 -0.38
N GLN A 51 15.87 -3.83 0.61
CA GLN A 51 15.57 -3.43 1.98
C GLN A 51 16.74 -2.78 2.71
N LYS A 52 18.00 -3.08 2.33
CA LYS A 52 19.19 -2.38 2.83
C LYS A 52 19.35 -0.99 2.22
N LYS A 53 18.87 -0.78 0.98
CA LYS A 53 18.90 0.52 0.30
C LYS A 53 17.70 1.41 0.66
N THR A 54 16.55 0.81 0.99
CA THR A 54 15.39 1.56 1.48
C THR A 54 15.51 1.80 2.98
N VAL A 55 15.23 3.04 3.41
CA VAL A 55 15.20 3.38 4.82
C VAL A 55 14.09 2.57 5.49
N LYS A 56 14.43 1.57 6.30
CA LYS A 56 13.44 0.85 7.10
C LYS A 56 12.84 1.82 8.10
N LEU A 57 11.51 1.97 8.03
CA LEU A 57 10.76 2.66 9.05
C LEU A 57 10.24 1.63 10.04
N GLU A 58 10.59 1.85 11.30
CA GLU A 58 10.11 1.09 12.44
C GLU A 58 9.37 2.03 13.40
N GLU A 59 8.59 1.45 14.30
CA GLU A 59 7.99 2.20 15.40
C GLU A 59 9.10 2.88 16.24
N GLY A 60 8.91 4.17 16.56
CA GLY A 60 9.94 4.95 17.25
C GLY A 60 11.11 5.43 16.36
N SER A 61 11.06 5.24 15.04
CA SER A 61 12.10 5.74 14.11
C SER A 61 12.43 7.22 14.37
N PRO A 62 13.72 7.58 14.51
CA PRO A 62 14.11 8.97 14.76
C PRO A 62 13.59 9.92 13.67
N PRO A 63 13.28 11.19 14.00
CA PRO A 63 12.78 12.16 13.01
C PRO A 63 13.70 12.33 11.78
N LYS A 64 15.01 12.13 11.96
CA LYS A 64 16.00 12.15 10.87
C LYS A 64 15.81 10.99 9.89
N THR A 65 15.50 9.80 10.40
CA THR A 65 15.21 8.59 9.61
C THR A 65 13.93 8.78 8.82
N ILE A 66 12.85 9.25 9.47
CA ILE A 66 11.59 9.56 8.79
C ILE A 66 11.81 10.58 7.67
N LYS A 67 12.48 11.71 7.94
CA LYS A 67 12.78 12.71 6.90
C LYS A 67 13.63 12.17 5.74
N ARG A 68 14.51 11.19 5.99
CA ARG A 68 15.29 10.53 4.93
C ARG A 68 14.39 9.65 4.07
N TYR A 69 13.54 8.84 4.68
CA TYR A 69 12.52 8.05 4.00
C TYR A 69 11.59 8.92 3.16
N LEU A 70 11.07 10.02 3.71
CA LEU A 70 10.18 10.91 2.96
C LEU A 70 10.86 11.52 1.72
N LYS A 71 12.16 11.79 1.77
CA LYS A 71 12.90 12.25 0.60
C LYS A 71 13.09 11.15 -0.45
N THR A 72 13.10 9.86 -0.09
CA THR A 72 13.11 8.81 -1.11
C THR A 72 11.78 8.76 -1.86
N MET A 73 10.67 9.18 -1.22
CA MET A 73 9.35 9.23 -1.85
C MET A 73 9.27 10.19 -3.03
N THR A 74 10.07 11.26 -3.07
CA THR A 74 10.12 12.19 -4.23
C THR A 74 10.75 11.55 -5.47
N LYS A 75 11.44 10.42 -5.30
CA LYS A 75 12.11 9.67 -6.36
C LYS A 75 11.46 8.30 -6.59
N SER A 76 10.38 7.99 -5.85
CA SER A 76 9.73 6.69 -5.96
C SER A 76 9.05 6.56 -7.32
N THR A 77 9.60 5.68 -8.14
CA THR A 77 8.87 5.01 -9.22
C THR A 77 8.15 3.81 -8.62
N PHE A 78 6.92 3.57 -9.06
CA PHE A 78 6.19 2.36 -8.72
C PHE A 78 6.44 1.32 -9.80
N ARG A 79 6.49 0.04 -9.41
CA ARG A 79 6.69 -1.03 -10.38
C ARG A 79 5.55 -1.00 -11.41
N GLY A 80 5.88 -0.91 -12.69
CA GLY A 80 4.88 -0.70 -13.74
C GLY A 80 4.74 0.73 -14.23
N ASP A 81 5.36 1.71 -13.56
CA ASP A 81 5.58 3.04 -14.15
C ASP A 81 6.49 2.89 -15.38
N VAL A 82 6.24 3.70 -16.41
CA VAL A 82 7.11 3.80 -17.59
C VAL A 82 7.97 5.05 -17.41
N GLU A 83 9.30 4.92 -17.49
CA GLU A 83 10.19 6.09 -17.49
C GLU A 83 10.01 6.87 -18.81
N SER A 84 9.61 8.14 -18.72
CA SER A 84 9.23 8.96 -19.88
C SER A 84 10.42 9.74 -20.44
N ASN A 85 10.64 9.68 -21.75
CA ASN A 85 11.44 10.66 -22.50
C ASN A 85 10.71 11.26 -23.74
N THR A 86 9.44 10.91 -23.99
CA THR A 86 8.67 11.42 -25.16
C THR A 86 7.16 11.50 -24.91
N ASP A 87 6.45 12.37 -25.64
CA ASP A 87 5.00 12.63 -25.49
C ASP A 87 4.10 11.41 -25.84
N THR A 88 4.56 10.48 -26.66
CA THR A 88 3.82 9.24 -27.00
C THR A 88 3.79 8.20 -25.87
N ILE A 89 4.66 8.33 -24.87
CA ILE A 89 4.69 7.45 -23.69
C ILE A 89 3.56 7.81 -22.71
N ASP A 90 3.10 9.06 -22.69
CA ASP A 90 2.09 9.55 -21.73
C ASP A 90 0.72 8.86 -21.92
N SER A 91 0.32 8.55 -23.16
CA SER A 91 -0.96 7.88 -23.43
C SER A 91 -0.97 6.42 -22.96
N LYS A 92 0.11 5.67 -23.19
CA LYS A 92 0.26 4.29 -22.71
C LYS A 92 0.37 4.22 -21.19
N GLU A 93 1.12 5.13 -20.58
CA GLU A 93 1.21 5.21 -19.12
C GLU A 93 -0.16 5.55 -18.51
N LYS A 94 -0.88 6.51 -19.08
CA LYS A 94 -2.24 6.86 -18.67
C LYS A 94 -3.18 5.66 -18.76
N GLN A 95 -3.18 4.92 -19.88
CA GLN A 95 -4.02 3.74 -20.03
C GLN A 95 -3.68 2.66 -19.01
N ARG A 96 -2.39 2.38 -18.78
CA ARG A 96 -1.97 1.39 -17.77
C ARG A 96 -2.40 1.75 -16.36
N ARG A 97 -2.41 3.05 -16.03
CA ARG A 97 -2.94 3.51 -14.73
C ARG A 97 -4.45 3.31 -14.62
N ILE A 98 -5.20 3.58 -15.69
CA ILE A 98 -6.64 3.30 -15.75
C ILE A 98 -6.88 1.80 -15.55
N ASP A 99 -6.12 0.95 -16.23
CA ASP A 99 -6.25 -0.51 -16.11
C ASP A 99 -5.87 -0.99 -14.71
N LEU A 100 -4.81 -0.45 -14.12
CA LEU A 100 -4.45 -0.72 -12.73
C LEU A 100 -5.57 -0.31 -11.76
N GLY A 101 -6.16 0.86 -11.96
CA GLY A 101 -7.30 1.33 -11.17
C GLY A 101 -8.50 0.38 -11.24
N LYS A 102 -8.85 -0.09 -12.44
CA LYS A 102 -9.91 -1.09 -12.65
C LYS A 102 -9.62 -2.39 -11.91
N VAL A 103 -8.40 -2.93 -12.02
CA VAL A 103 -7.99 -4.17 -11.35
C VAL A 103 -8.01 -4.00 -9.82
N MET A 104 -7.52 -2.88 -9.30
CA MET A 104 -7.56 -2.57 -7.87
C MET A 104 -8.99 -2.47 -7.34
N LYS A 105 -9.88 -1.76 -8.05
CA LYS A 105 -11.30 -1.64 -7.69
C LYS A 105 -12.00 -3.00 -7.72
N LYS A 106 -11.77 -3.80 -8.77
CA LYS A 106 -12.32 -5.17 -8.89
C LYS A 106 -11.89 -6.03 -7.70
N LEU A 107 -10.60 -6.03 -7.38
CA LEU A 107 -10.06 -6.78 -6.25
C LEU A 107 -10.69 -6.33 -4.92
N TYR A 108 -10.81 -5.02 -4.69
CA TYR A 108 -11.48 -4.46 -3.52
C TYR A 108 -12.93 -4.98 -3.39
N LEU A 109 -13.72 -4.87 -4.46
CA LEU A 109 -15.12 -5.31 -4.47
C LEU A 109 -15.28 -6.81 -4.23
N LEU A 110 -14.36 -7.64 -4.76
CA LEU A 110 -14.37 -9.08 -4.50
C LEU A 110 -14.12 -9.39 -3.02
N ILE A 111 -13.20 -8.67 -2.38
CA ILE A 111 -12.93 -8.83 -0.95
C ILE A 111 -14.15 -8.42 -0.11
N GLU A 112 -14.74 -7.25 -0.40
CA GLU A 112 -15.96 -6.77 0.29
C GLU A 112 -17.14 -7.74 0.12
N ALA A 113 -17.24 -8.41 -1.04
CA ALA A 113 -18.26 -9.44 -1.30
C ALA A 113 -17.97 -10.80 -0.63
N GLY A 114 -16.89 -10.93 0.15
CA GLY A 114 -16.47 -12.19 0.78
C GLY A 114 -15.94 -13.23 -0.21
N LYS A 115 -15.46 -12.78 -1.38
CA LYS A 115 -14.89 -13.61 -2.46
C LYS A 115 -13.35 -13.54 -2.51
N ALA A 116 -12.69 -13.24 -1.39
CA ALA A 116 -11.23 -13.06 -1.31
C ALA A 116 -10.40 -14.29 -1.78
N PHE A 117 -10.99 -15.49 -1.81
CA PHE A 117 -10.33 -16.72 -2.28
C PHE A 117 -11.04 -17.35 -3.49
N SER A 118 -11.88 -16.59 -4.20
CA SER A 118 -12.53 -17.09 -5.41
C SER A 118 -11.53 -17.21 -6.57
N LYS A 119 -11.88 -18.05 -7.56
CA LYS A 119 -11.16 -18.10 -8.85
C LYS A 119 -11.06 -16.72 -9.52
N GLU A 120 -12.14 -15.94 -9.44
CA GLU A 120 -12.18 -14.57 -9.98
C GLU A 120 -11.15 -13.64 -9.31
N THR A 121 -10.91 -13.82 -8.00
CA THR A 121 -9.87 -13.09 -7.28
C THR A 121 -8.47 -13.52 -7.71
N GLU A 122 -8.25 -14.83 -7.88
CA GLU A 122 -6.98 -15.36 -8.39
C GLU A 122 -6.65 -14.83 -9.80
N GLU A 123 -7.64 -14.81 -10.70
CA GLU A 123 -7.52 -14.23 -12.03
C GLU A 123 -7.17 -12.72 -11.95
N THR A 124 -7.86 -11.98 -11.09
CA THR A 124 -7.61 -10.55 -10.85
C THR A 124 -6.21 -10.28 -10.30
N LEU A 125 -5.69 -11.15 -9.42
CA LEU A 125 -4.30 -11.08 -8.94
C LEU A 125 -3.29 -11.38 -10.06
N GLY A 126 -3.62 -12.28 -11.00
CA GLY A 126 -2.84 -12.52 -12.21
C GLY A 126 -2.75 -11.28 -13.10
N GLU A 127 -3.89 -10.62 -13.35
CA GLU A 127 -3.95 -9.35 -14.08
C GLU A 127 -3.11 -8.26 -13.38
N LEU A 128 -3.20 -8.17 -12.06
CA LEU A 128 -2.41 -7.24 -11.26
C LEU A 128 -0.90 -7.52 -11.41
N ALA A 129 -0.48 -8.78 -11.30
CA ALA A 129 0.91 -9.18 -11.46
C ALA A 129 1.44 -8.81 -12.87
N HIS A 130 0.62 -9.02 -13.90
CA HIS A 130 0.95 -8.63 -15.27
C HIS A 130 1.14 -7.11 -15.40
N LEU A 131 0.17 -6.32 -14.95
CA LEU A 131 0.24 -4.85 -15.01
C LEU A 131 1.44 -4.29 -14.23
N ARG A 132 1.77 -4.89 -13.08
CA ARG A 132 2.85 -4.43 -12.21
C ARG A 132 4.24 -4.90 -12.66
N SER A 133 4.33 -5.93 -13.50
CA SER A 133 5.61 -6.44 -14.03
C SER A 133 6.02 -5.78 -15.35
N ALA A 134 5.08 -5.26 -16.14
CA ALA A 134 5.38 -4.63 -17.41
C ALA A 134 6.22 -3.33 -17.24
N GLY A 135 7.32 -3.20 -17.98
CA GLY A 135 8.17 -1.99 -17.97
C GLY A 135 9.49 -2.09 -17.18
N ASN A 136 9.70 -3.13 -16.37
CA ASN A 136 11.01 -3.39 -15.76
C ASN A 136 11.65 -4.66 -16.32
N TYR A 137 12.67 -4.41 -17.14
CA TYR A 137 13.68 -5.36 -17.61
C TYR A 137 14.50 -5.87 -16.42
N VAL A 138 14.74 -7.20 -16.41
CA VAL A 138 15.71 -7.94 -15.61
C VAL A 138 15.37 -8.18 -14.12
N ILE A 139 15.57 -9.43 -13.69
CA ILE A 139 15.88 -9.94 -12.33
C ILE A 139 14.82 -10.87 -11.70
N LEU A 140 13.52 -10.74 -11.98
CA LEU A 140 12.55 -11.73 -11.48
C LEU A 140 11.70 -12.29 -12.62
N ASP A 141 11.75 -13.61 -12.73
CA ASP A 141 10.82 -14.39 -13.53
C ASP A 141 9.36 -14.00 -13.21
N LYS A 142 8.51 -13.96 -14.24
CA LYS A 142 7.11 -13.50 -14.12
C LYS A 142 6.36 -14.33 -13.09
N ASP A 143 6.63 -15.63 -13.05
CA ASP A 143 5.99 -16.56 -12.11
C ASP A 143 6.47 -16.28 -10.69
N SER A 144 7.77 -16.05 -10.49
CA SER A 144 8.31 -15.64 -9.19
C SER A 144 7.67 -14.35 -8.65
N TYR A 145 7.36 -13.38 -9.51
CA TYR A 145 6.67 -12.17 -9.07
C TYR A 145 5.19 -12.41 -8.75
N LYS A 146 4.50 -13.23 -9.54
CA LYS A 146 3.12 -13.63 -9.25
C LYS A 146 3.03 -14.31 -7.89
N ASP A 147 3.96 -15.22 -7.57
CA ASP A 147 4.03 -15.89 -6.27
C ASP A 147 4.28 -14.91 -5.13
N LYS A 148 5.22 -13.97 -5.32
CA LYS A 148 5.45 -12.89 -4.35
C LYS A 148 4.17 -12.11 -4.08
N LEU A 149 3.46 -11.70 -5.13
CA LEU A 149 2.24 -10.93 -5.03
C LEU A 149 1.12 -11.71 -4.32
N SER A 150 0.98 -13.00 -4.61
CA SER A 150 0.03 -13.90 -3.92
C SER A 150 0.35 -14.04 -2.43
N ASN A 151 1.62 -14.12 -2.05
CA ASN A 151 2.01 -14.17 -0.65
C ASN A 151 1.76 -12.84 0.08
N GLU A 152 2.06 -11.71 -0.57
CA GLU A 152 1.77 -10.39 -0.04
C GLU A 152 0.25 -10.13 0.06
N TYR A 153 -0.56 -10.69 -0.85
CA TYR A 153 -2.01 -10.64 -0.79
C TYR A 153 -2.57 -11.34 0.46
N LYS A 154 -2.08 -12.53 0.80
CA LYS A 154 -2.48 -13.23 2.03
C LYS A 154 -2.18 -12.39 3.26
N ARG A 155 -0.97 -11.83 3.35
CA ARG A 155 -0.58 -10.94 4.44
C ARG A 155 -1.45 -9.69 4.52
N PHE A 156 -1.83 -9.14 3.37
CA PHE A 156 -2.77 -8.03 3.30
C PHE A 156 -4.14 -8.39 3.89
N LEU A 157 -4.67 -9.57 3.58
CA LEU A 157 -5.93 -10.04 4.17
C LEU A 157 -5.83 -10.15 5.69
N ASP A 158 -4.73 -10.71 6.21
CA ASP A 158 -4.49 -10.81 7.65
C ASP A 158 -4.46 -9.42 8.32
N LEU A 159 -3.74 -8.46 7.72
CA LEU A 159 -3.67 -7.07 8.21
C LEU A 159 -5.04 -6.36 8.17
N ARG A 160 -5.84 -6.63 7.14
CA ARG A 160 -7.19 -6.08 7.01
C ARG A 160 -8.12 -6.64 8.09
N GLU A 161 -8.07 -7.94 8.33
CA GLU A 161 -8.90 -8.60 9.34
C GLU A 161 -8.54 -8.12 10.74
N ASP A 162 -7.25 -8.03 11.09
CA ASP A 162 -6.79 -7.45 12.36
C ASP A 162 -7.31 -6.03 12.58
N SER A 163 -7.25 -5.18 11.55
CA SER A 163 -7.82 -3.83 11.58
C SER A 163 -9.34 -3.83 11.83
N ILE A 164 -10.09 -4.75 11.21
CA ILE A 164 -11.54 -4.86 11.39
C ILE A 164 -11.86 -5.30 12.81
N LEU A 165 -11.16 -6.31 13.33
CA LEU A 165 -11.34 -6.79 14.70
C LEU A 165 -11.11 -5.68 15.72
N LYS A 166 -10.03 -4.90 15.58
CA LYS A 166 -9.78 -3.73 16.44
C LYS A 166 -10.90 -2.69 16.41
N VAL A 167 -11.46 -2.41 15.21
CA VAL A 167 -12.60 -1.51 15.09
C VAL A 167 -13.82 -2.07 15.81
N GLU A 168 -14.11 -3.36 15.65
CA GLU A 168 -15.22 -4.02 16.34
C GLU A 168 -15.06 -4.02 17.87
N GLU A 169 -13.87 -4.35 18.38
CA GLU A 169 -13.52 -4.34 19.80
C GLU A 169 -13.62 -2.94 20.41
N SER A 170 -13.28 -1.91 19.63
CA SER A 170 -13.32 -0.51 20.11
C SER A 170 -14.74 0.04 20.27
N LYS A 171 -15.78 -0.62 19.75
CA LYS A 171 -17.17 -0.11 19.74
C LYS A 171 -17.74 0.20 21.12
N THR A 172 -17.28 -0.50 22.15
CA THR A 172 -17.71 -0.30 23.54
C THR A 172 -16.81 0.67 24.30
N SER A 173 -15.74 1.18 23.69
CA SER A 173 -14.85 2.16 24.31
C SER A 173 -15.44 3.57 24.28
N THR A 174 -14.90 4.46 25.12
CA THR A 174 -15.30 5.87 25.18
C THR A 174 -14.96 6.65 23.90
N ASN A 175 -14.02 6.15 23.09
CA ASN A 175 -13.60 6.74 21.83
C ASN A 175 -13.49 5.63 20.76
N PRO A 176 -14.62 5.16 20.20
CA PRO A 176 -14.62 4.07 19.24
C PRO A 176 -13.84 4.44 17.98
N MET A 177 -13.05 3.48 17.50
CA MET A 177 -12.35 3.62 16.24
C MET A 177 -13.35 3.64 15.09
N LYS A 178 -13.05 4.46 14.08
CA LYS A 178 -13.89 4.52 12.88
C LYS A 178 -13.47 3.40 11.93
N PRO A 179 -14.42 2.77 11.22
CA PRO A 179 -14.08 1.89 10.12
C PRO A 179 -13.36 2.68 9.02
N VAL A 180 -12.55 1.98 8.24
CA VAL A 180 -11.91 2.55 7.05
C VAL A 180 -13.00 2.99 6.06
N ALA A 181 -12.87 4.21 5.54
CA ALA A 181 -13.84 4.74 4.58
C ALA A 181 -13.71 4.01 3.22
N PRO A 182 -14.84 3.62 2.60
CA PRO A 182 -14.83 3.18 1.22
C PRO A 182 -14.46 4.34 0.28
N LEU A 183 -13.90 4.01 -0.89
CA LEU A 183 -13.60 4.96 -1.96
C LEU A 183 -14.70 4.89 -3.02
N HIS A 184 -15.39 6.01 -3.30
CA HIS A 184 -16.43 6.11 -4.32
C HIS A 184 -15.97 6.83 -5.61
N HIS A 185 -14.76 7.41 -5.60
CA HIS A 185 -14.19 8.11 -6.76
C HIS A 185 -13.41 7.16 -7.66
N ASP A 186 -14.03 6.77 -8.77
CA ASP A 186 -13.51 5.78 -9.70
C ASP A 186 -12.18 6.17 -10.36
N ASP A 187 -11.98 7.47 -10.58
CA ASP A 187 -10.78 8.05 -11.19
C ASP A 187 -9.57 8.05 -10.25
N PHE A 188 -9.77 7.88 -8.94
CA PHE A 188 -8.69 7.90 -7.95
C PHE A 188 -7.99 6.54 -7.80
N TRP A 189 -8.66 5.44 -8.16
CA TRP A 189 -8.11 4.10 -8.10
C TRP A 189 -6.85 3.98 -8.96
N GLY A 190 -5.77 3.43 -8.38
CA GLY A 190 -4.51 3.20 -9.09
C GLY A 190 -3.71 4.47 -9.40
N THR A 191 -4.16 5.65 -8.94
CA THR A 191 -3.38 6.87 -9.11
C THR A 191 -2.04 6.78 -8.37
N ARG A 192 -1.01 7.47 -8.89
CA ARG A 192 0.29 7.58 -8.19
C ARG A 192 0.13 8.08 -6.76
N GLN A 193 -0.83 8.97 -6.55
CA GLN A 193 -1.10 9.57 -5.26
C GLN A 193 -1.63 8.52 -4.26
N GLN A 194 -2.59 7.69 -4.68
CA GLN A 194 -3.08 6.58 -3.89
C GLN A 194 -1.96 5.56 -3.61
N LEU A 195 -1.18 5.18 -4.63
CA LEU A 195 -0.05 4.26 -4.48
C LEU A 195 1.06 4.83 -3.58
N ARG A 196 1.23 6.15 -3.53
CA ARG A 196 2.17 6.83 -2.63
C ARG A 196 1.75 6.66 -1.17
N SER A 197 0.47 6.83 -0.87
CA SER A 197 -0.09 6.50 0.45
C SER A 197 0.11 5.01 0.75
N GLY A 198 -0.30 4.15 -0.19
CA GLY A 198 -0.19 2.70 -0.06
C GLY A 198 1.24 2.21 0.15
N LYS A 199 2.24 2.86 -0.45
CA LYS A 199 3.66 2.54 -0.21
C LYS A 199 4.08 2.81 1.23
N VAL A 200 3.65 3.93 1.82
CA VAL A 200 3.97 4.24 3.22
C VAL A 200 3.36 3.20 4.15
N VAL A 201 2.09 2.85 3.91
CA VAL A 201 1.40 1.78 4.65
C VAL A 201 2.13 0.45 4.47
N GLY A 202 2.42 0.07 3.22
CA GLY A 202 3.04 -1.21 2.89
C GLY A 202 4.45 -1.36 3.45
N ASP A 203 5.27 -0.32 3.36
CA ASP A 203 6.63 -0.31 3.92
C ASP A 203 6.58 -0.48 5.47
N MET A 204 5.66 0.22 6.15
CA MET A 204 5.50 0.18 7.62
C MET A 204 4.92 -1.13 8.15
N LEU A 205 4.09 -1.82 7.36
CA LEU A 205 3.50 -3.11 7.72
C LEU A 205 4.38 -4.29 7.28
N GLY A 206 5.66 -4.02 7.02
CA GLY A 206 6.71 -4.99 6.78
C GLY A 206 6.93 -5.36 5.32
N GLY A 207 6.62 -4.45 4.40
CA GLY A 207 6.98 -4.50 3.00
C GLY A 207 6.05 -5.33 2.14
N ILE A 208 4.78 -4.92 2.04
CA ILE A 208 3.82 -5.41 1.03
C ILE A 208 3.76 -4.45 -0.17
N ASP A 209 3.31 -4.93 -1.34
CA ASP A 209 3.15 -4.08 -2.52
C ASP A 209 2.27 -2.85 -2.20
N PRO A 210 2.63 -1.65 -2.71
CA PRO A 210 1.86 -0.42 -2.53
C PRO A 210 0.37 -0.54 -2.88
N VAL A 211 0.01 -1.42 -3.82
CA VAL A 211 -1.39 -1.70 -4.16
C VAL A 211 -2.14 -2.24 -2.94
N PHE A 212 -1.55 -3.21 -2.24
CA PHE A 212 -2.18 -3.77 -1.04
C PHE A 212 -2.21 -2.78 0.12
N GLY A 213 -1.17 -1.96 0.28
CA GLY A 213 -1.21 -0.84 1.22
C GLY A 213 -2.30 0.19 0.89
N ALA A 214 -2.58 0.43 -0.39
CA ALA A 214 -3.68 1.28 -0.83
C ALA A 214 -5.05 0.64 -0.57
N LEU A 215 -5.19 -0.67 -0.74
CA LEU A 215 -6.43 -1.39 -0.40
C LEU A 215 -6.74 -1.38 1.11
N LEU A 216 -5.72 -1.26 1.96
CA LEU A 216 -5.90 -1.10 3.42
C LEU A 216 -6.46 0.28 3.79
N ASN A 217 -6.18 1.32 2.99
CA ASN A 217 -6.69 2.68 3.17
C ASN A 217 -7.09 3.26 1.80
N PRO A 218 -8.26 2.86 1.23
CA PRO A 218 -8.64 3.19 -0.15
C PRO A 218 -8.67 4.69 -0.44
N THR A 219 -9.14 5.50 0.52
CA THR A 219 -9.20 6.97 0.39
C THR A 219 -7.86 7.66 0.65
N GLY A 220 -6.82 6.91 1.04
CA GLY A 220 -5.54 7.47 1.47
C GLY A 220 -4.86 8.29 0.38
N GLY A 221 -4.50 9.52 0.72
CA GLY A 221 -3.84 10.46 -0.18
C GLY A 221 -4.82 11.36 -0.95
N ARG A 222 -6.13 11.22 -0.76
CA ARG A 222 -7.06 12.26 -1.21
C ARG A 222 -6.84 13.53 -0.40
N ILE A 223 -7.12 14.67 -1.03
CA ILE A 223 -7.04 15.96 -0.32
C ILE A 223 -8.43 16.29 0.19
N GLY A 224 -8.53 16.47 1.51
CA GLY A 224 -9.81 16.65 2.20
C GLY A 224 -10.12 15.48 3.11
N ARG A 225 -11.23 15.56 3.84
CA ARG A 225 -11.60 14.54 4.82
C ARG A 225 -12.24 13.34 4.11
N GLY A 226 -11.60 12.18 4.18
CA GLY A 226 -12.13 10.93 3.61
C GLY A 226 -12.36 11.04 2.11
N ASP A 227 -13.57 10.75 1.66
CA ASP A 227 -13.93 10.70 0.25
C ASP A 227 -14.44 12.03 -0.34
N SER A 228 -13.96 13.16 0.18
CA SER A 228 -14.38 14.49 -0.31
C SER A 228 -13.87 14.73 -1.73
N GLU A 229 -14.78 14.99 -2.66
CA GLU A 229 -14.46 15.27 -4.07
C GLU A 229 -14.04 16.72 -4.29
N THR A 230 -14.84 17.66 -3.78
CA THR A 230 -14.71 19.10 -4.06
C THR A 230 -13.34 19.65 -3.69
N LEU A 231 -12.83 19.29 -2.51
CA LEU A 231 -11.52 19.74 -2.05
C LEU A 231 -10.39 19.10 -2.85
N HIS A 232 -10.55 17.83 -3.23
CA HIS A 232 -9.55 17.14 -4.02
C HIS A 232 -9.42 17.77 -5.40
N ASN A 233 -10.53 17.93 -6.12
CA ASN A 233 -10.52 18.50 -7.47
C ASN A 233 -10.00 19.94 -7.50
N MET A 234 -10.25 20.72 -6.45
CA MET A 234 -9.80 22.12 -6.37
C MET A 234 -8.31 22.26 -6.06
N LEU A 235 -7.77 21.42 -5.18
CA LEU A 235 -6.43 21.62 -4.61
C LEU A 235 -5.39 20.62 -5.14
N TYR A 236 -5.83 19.51 -5.73
CA TYR A 236 -4.92 18.50 -6.23
C TYR A 236 -4.21 18.99 -7.49
N LYS A 237 -2.89 18.94 -7.43
CA LYS A 237 -2.01 19.09 -8.58
C LYS A 237 -1.02 17.94 -8.55
N LYS A 238 -0.82 17.31 -9.72
CA LYS A 238 0.14 16.21 -9.87
C LYS A 238 1.51 16.67 -9.39
N ASP A 239 2.11 15.88 -8.50
CA ASP A 239 3.43 16.10 -7.90
C ASP A 239 3.61 17.43 -7.14
N ASP A 240 2.52 18.03 -6.66
CA ASP A 240 2.54 19.20 -5.78
C ASP A 240 2.86 18.83 -4.32
N PRO A 241 3.54 19.71 -3.55
CA PRO A 241 3.76 19.53 -2.12
C PRO A 241 2.54 19.10 -1.30
N LEU A 242 1.35 19.60 -1.62
CA LEU A 242 0.11 19.25 -0.93
C LEU A 242 -0.30 17.81 -1.22
N ALA A 243 -0.09 17.31 -2.44
CA ALA A 243 -0.32 15.91 -2.78
C ALA A 243 0.63 15.01 -1.97
N TYR A 244 1.94 15.26 -1.99
CA TYR A 244 2.87 14.46 -1.17
C TYR A 244 2.54 14.52 0.33
N HIS A 245 2.13 15.69 0.82
CA HIS A 245 1.65 15.84 2.19
C HIS A 245 0.46 14.93 2.48
N ALA A 246 -0.62 15.04 1.69
CA ALA A 246 -1.85 14.27 1.90
C ALA A 246 -1.60 12.76 1.90
N ALA A 247 -0.82 12.25 0.93
CA ALA A 247 -0.49 10.81 0.84
C ALA A 247 0.17 10.29 2.12
N VAL A 248 1.17 11.01 2.62
CA VAL A 248 1.95 10.59 3.79
C VAL A 248 1.18 10.83 5.09
N HIS A 249 0.44 11.93 5.16
CA HIS A 249 -0.37 12.30 6.31
C HIS A 249 -1.49 11.28 6.55
N ASP A 250 -2.25 10.93 5.51
CA ASP A 250 -3.31 9.92 5.59
C ASP A 250 -2.75 8.54 5.89
N ALA A 251 -1.63 8.15 5.26
CA ALA A 251 -1.02 6.85 5.50
C ALA A 251 -0.57 6.68 6.95
N PHE A 252 0.12 7.67 7.53
CA PHE A 252 0.52 7.59 8.93
C PHE A 252 -0.64 7.75 9.90
N GLY A 253 -1.67 8.51 9.54
CA GLY A 253 -2.95 8.56 10.26
C GLY A 253 -3.62 7.19 10.34
N TYR A 254 -3.72 6.50 9.21
CA TYR A 254 -4.24 5.13 9.13
C TYR A 254 -3.42 4.17 9.99
N LEU A 255 -2.09 4.20 9.86
CA LEU A 255 -1.19 3.31 10.60
C LEU A 255 -1.31 3.49 12.12
N ILE A 256 -1.40 4.72 12.62
CA ILE A 256 -1.53 4.93 14.07
C ILE A 256 -2.91 4.54 14.57
N GLN A 257 -3.98 4.78 13.79
CA GLN A 257 -5.34 4.46 14.18
C GLN A 257 -5.62 2.96 14.14
N HIS A 258 -5.27 2.27 13.05
CA HIS A 258 -5.67 0.88 12.82
C HIS A 258 -4.61 -0.15 13.22
N HIS A 259 -3.33 0.25 13.23
CA HIS A 259 -2.22 -0.67 13.49
C HIS A 259 -1.41 -0.30 14.74
N GLY A 260 -1.68 0.86 15.35
CA GLY A 260 -0.88 1.39 16.45
C GLY A 260 0.56 1.75 16.05
N LYS A 261 0.84 1.88 14.75
CA LYS A 261 2.20 1.99 14.21
C LYS A 261 2.52 3.36 13.64
N GLY A 262 3.81 3.67 13.66
CA GLY A 262 4.37 4.86 13.01
C GLY A 262 4.17 6.15 13.78
N PRO A 263 4.60 7.29 13.21
CA PRO A 263 4.61 8.57 13.91
C PRO A 263 3.25 9.28 13.95
N GLY A 264 2.20 8.70 13.36
CA GLY A 264 0.88 9.33 13.22
C GLY A 264 0.88 10.55 12.29
N TYR A 265 -0.16 11.35 12.36
CA TYR A 265 -0.32 12.59 11.60
C TYR A 265 0.82 13.58 11.85
N ASN A 266 1.46 13.57 13.04
CA ASN A 266 2.67 14.35 13.32
C ASN A 266 3.96 13.68 12.80
N TYR A 267 3.98 13.26 11.54
CA TYR A 267 5.09 12.46 11.00
C TYR A 267 6.44 13.18 10.93
N LEU A 268 6.46 14.52 11.03
CA LEU A 268 7.71 15.27 11.13
C LEU A 268 8.22 15.43 12.57
N ASN A 269 7.46 14.92 13.55
CA ASN A 269 7.66 15.11 14.98
C ASN A 269 7.95 16.58 15.32
N THR A 270 7.08 17.49 14.83
CA THR A 270 7.23 18.91 15.14
C THR A 270 6.93 19.14 16.61
N ARG A 271 7.85 19.80 17.33
CA ARG A 271 7.68 20.14 18.75
C ARG A 271 6.54 21.13 19.00
N TRP A 272 6.27 22.00 18.03
CA TRP A 272 5.27 23.07 18.12
C TRP A 272 3.98 22.70 17.38
N THR A 273 3.33 21.61 17.80
CA THR A 273 1.96 21.32 17.37
C THR A 273 1.02 21.31 18.57
N PHE A 274 -0.09 22.04 18.45
CA PHE A 274 -1.18 22.00 19.43
C PHE A 274 -1.95 20.68 19.38
N PHE A 275 -1.79 19.92 18.29
CA PHE A 275 -2.55 18.71 18.02
C PHE A 275 -1.71 17.46 18.24
N ARG A 276 -2.25 16.49 18.98
CA ARG A 276 -1.63 15.18 19.21
C ARG A 276 -1.40 14.44 17.89
N LYS A 277 -0.50 13.45 17.88
CA LYS A 277 -0.14 12.71 16.65
C LYS A 277 -1.29 11.90 16.06
N GLU A 278 -2.33 11.64 16.84
CA GLU A 278 -3.56 10.94 16.44
C GLU A 278 -4.58 11.90 15.79
N SER A 279 -4.34 13.21 15.85
CA SER A 279 -5.24 14.22 15.28
C SER A 279 -4.88 14.53 13.83
N PRO A 280 -5.86 14.50 12.90
CA PRO A 280 -5.62 14.87 11.51
C PRO A 280 -5.23 16.35 11.34
N MET A 281 -5.44 17.20 12.34
CA MET A 281 -4.99 18.60 12.28
C MET A 281 -3.50 18.77 12.56
N SER A 282 -2.81 17.71 13.02
CA SER A 282 -1.38 17.75 13.28
C SER A 282 -0.56 17.81 11.98
N CYS A 283 0.57 18.52 12.04
CA CYS A 283 1.57 18.63 10.96
C CYS A 283 1.07 19.18 9.60
N GLN A 284 -0.11 19.80 9.53
CA GLN A 284 -0.65 20.39 8.28
C GLN A 284 0.33 21.40 7.64
N ALA A 285 0.57 22.54 8.31
CA ALA A 285 1.45 23.58 7.78
C ALA A 285 2.92 23.14 7.65
N ALA A 286 3.43 22.43 8.66
CA ALA A 286 4.82 21.96 8.67
C ALA A 286 5.08 20.91 7.59
N GLY A 287 4.12 20.01 7.36
CA GLY A 287 4.16 18.98 6.33
C GLY A 287 4.22 19.58 4.93
N VAL A 288 3.30 20.50 4.61
CA VAL A 288 3.30 21.20 3.32
C VAL A 288 4.61 21.98 3.11
N LYS A 289 5.11 22.68 4.14
CA LYS A 289 6.40 23.39 4.08
C LYS A 289 7.59 22.46 3.85
N PHE A 290 7.58 21.29 4.49
CA PHE A 290 8.60 20.26 4.27
C PHE A 290 8.62 19.79 2.82
N TRP A 291 7.47 19.44 2.25
CA TRP A 291 7.39 18.96 0.86
C TRP A 291 7.74 20.05 -0.15
N LYS A 292 7.34 21.31 0.09
CA LYS A 292 7.82 22.46 -0.69
C LYS A 292 9.34 22.51 -0.75
N LYS A 293 10.03 22.29 0.37
CA LYS A 293 11.51 22.26 0.42
C LYS A 293 12.11 20.99 -0.19
N ALA A 294 11.46 19.84 0.01
CA ALA A 294 11.95 18.57 -0.50
C ALA A 294 11.89 18.51 -2.04
N LEU A 295 10.80 19.02 -2.64
CA LEU A 295 10.59 19.02 -4.08
C LEU A 295 11.37 20.12 -4.81
N LYS A 296 11.61 21.28 -4.17
CA LYS A 296 12.46 22.34 -4.75
C LYS A 296 13.92 21.93 -4.89
N ARG A 297 14.39 20.99 -4.07
CA ARG A 297 15.74 20.44 -4.19
C ARG A 297 15.75 19.48 -5.38
N ARG A 298 15.99 20.00 -6.59
CA ARG A 298 16.37 19.17 -7.75
C ARG A 298 17.47 18.19 -7.33
N PRO A 299 17.53 16.98 -7.93
CA PRO A 299 18.70 16.14 -7.74
C PRO A 299 19.92 16.99 -8.10
N VAL A 300 20.82 17.18 -7.13
CA VAL A 300 22.19 17.52 -7.47
C VAL A 300 22.64 16.35 -8.34
N GLU A 301 22.79 16.60 -9.64
CA GLU A 301 23.66 15.80 -10.49
C GLU A 301 24.98 15.75 -9.74
N LYS A 302 25.20 14.67 -9.00
CA LYS A 302 26.54 14.38 -8.57
C LYS A 302 27.18 13.83 -9.83
N GLU A 303 27.92 14.71 -10.51
CA GLU A 303 29.09 14.31 -11.29
C GLU A 303 29.84 13.25 -10.47
N PHE A 304 29.79 12.02 -10.96
CA PHE A 304 30.67 10.92 -10.60
C PHE A 304 30.98 10.18 -11.89
#